data_AF-A0A6P8VBZ2-F1
#
_entry.id   AF-A0A6P8VBZ2-F1
#
_cell.length_a   1.000
_cell.length_b   1.000
_cell.length_c   1.000
_cell.angle_alpha   90.00
_cell.angle_beta   90.00
_cell.angle_gamma   90.00
#
_symmetry.space_group_name_H-M   'P 1'
#
loop_
_entity.id
_entity.type
_entity.pdbx_description
1 polymer ?
#
loop_
_entity_poly.entity_id
_entity_poly.type
_entity_poly.pdbx_seq_one_letter_code
_entity_poly.pdbx_strand_id
1 'polypeptide(L)'
;MQKHCSFFPGRMTVTFRKGPLGYLRQDPTDAARLLKDNPSLQDQHAPVKEAVVKQNALTVIRMRGGDASDRTEVAGEYILQFGKYKGKSFRWLLENDIGYTMYLITNQQKEEAAGLFMAEGHSKDSLLSFLSYALSFGEIQSLKDYEAKKTVVVAAAVSEDEQLVGFGNRAKNTWRDIWDSRDDGYAAFIVKKKCAAGTRMHRLQQYLQKKLHPPSGSTTTHPSLAPAEAMGMDRDEELEQAMLSISPSKHVQSSVSAPPSSSASPPQAPRRKRG
;
A
#
# COMPACT_ATOMS: atom_id res chain seq x y z
N MET A 1 -4.40 -44.81 2.95
CA MET A 1 -3.87 -43.54 3.48
C MET A 1 -2.43 -43.37 2.99
N GLN A 2 -2.21 -42.63 1.91
CA GLN A 2 -0.85 -42.33 1.44
C GLN A 2 -0.23 -41.29 2.37
N LYS A 3 0.80 -41.68 3.11
CA LYS A 3 1.63 -40.75 3.89
C LYS A 3 2.43 -39.94 2.88
N HIS A 4 2.09 -38.67 2.72
CA HIS A 4 2.87 -37.74 1.90
C HIS A 4 4.20 -37.51 2.63
N CYS A 5 5.21 -38.31 2.30
CA CYS A 5 6.56 -38.12 2.82
C CYS A 5 7.15 -36.93 2.08
N SER A 6 7.06 -35.74 2.66
CA SER A 6 7.69 -34.54 2.11
C SER A 6 9.20 -34.73 2.12
N PHE A 7 9.79 -34.99 0.95
CA PHE A 7 11.22 -35.29 0.77
C PHE A 7 12.14 -34.04 0.85
N PHE A 8 11.59 -32.89 1.24
CA PHE A 8 12.30 -31.61 1.29
C PHE A 8 12.46 -31.14 2.74
N PRO A 9 13.55 -31.55 3.44
CA PRO A 9 13.76 -31.18 4.84
C PRO A 9 13.99 -29.68 5.05
N GLY A 10 14.38 -28.95 3.99
CA GLY A 10 14.55 -27.50 3.99
C GLY A 10 13.37 -26.72 3.46
N ARG A 11 12.21 -27.35 3.26
CA ARG A 11 11.01 -26.64 2.78
C ARG A 11 10.58 -25.59 3.79
N MET A 12 10.35 -24.38 3.32
CA MET A 12 9.88 -23.27 4.15
C MET A 12 8.49 -22.77 3.71
N THR A 13 7.68 -22.35 4.67
CA THR A 13 6.40 -21.68 4.45
C THR A 13 6.37 -20.37 5.23
N VAL A 14 5.52 -19.42 4.81
CA VAL A 14 5.33 -18.15 5.52
C VAL A 14 4.77 -18.41 6.91
N THR A 15 5.36 -17.79 7.93
CA THR A 15 4.84 -17.82 9.30
C THR A 15 4.19 -16.50 9.66
N PHE A 16 2.86 -16.43 9.52
CA PHE A 16 2.12 -15.22 9.83
C PHE A 16 2.08 -14.90 11.33
N ARG A 17 2.40 -13.66 11.69
CA ARG A 17 2.25 -13.16 13.07
C ARG A 17 0.78 -12.95 13.39
N LYS A 18 0.33 -13.52 14.50
CA LYS A 18 -1.05 -13.42 14.99
C LYS A 18 -1.09 -12.81 16.38
N GLY A 19 -2.14 -12.04 16.67
CA GLY A 19 -2.42 -11.49 17.99
C GLY A 19 -3.09 -12.54 18.90
N PRO A 20 -3.42 -12.16 20.15
CA PRO A 20 -4.06 -13.06 21.12
C PRO A 20 -5.39 -13.67 20.63
N LEU A 21 -6.10 -12.95 19.76
CA LEU A 21 -7.36 -13.38 19.17
C LEU A 21 -7.19 -14.20 17.87
N GLY A 22 -5.96 -14.53 17.48
CA GLY A 22 -5.67 -15.31 16.27
C GLY A 22 -5.70 -14.50 14.96
N TYR A 23 -6.04 -13.21 14.99
CA TYR A 23 -5.99 -12.33 13.82
C TYR A 23 -4.57 -11.91 13.47
N LEU A 24 -4.34 -11.65 12.18
CA LEU A 24 -3.05 -11.16 11.68
C LEU A 24 -2.66 -9.85 12.36
N ARG A 25 -1.40 -9.77 12.82
CA ARG A 25 -0.80 -8.52 13.28
C ARG A 25 -0.31 -7.72 12.10
N GLN A 26 -0.79 -6.49 11.99
CA GLN A 26 -0.39 -5.56 10.94
C GLN A 26 0.76 -4.65 11.35
N ASP A 27 1.02 -4.48 12.64
CA ASP A 27 2.10 -3.63 13.11
C ASP A 27 3.47 -4.25 12.77
N PRO A 28 4.48 -3.45 12.37
CA PRO A 28 5.80 -3.96 11.99
C PRO A 28 6.51 -4.65 13.18
N THR A 29 7.39 -5.61 12.90
CA THR A 29 8.36 -6.11 13.90
C THR A 29 9.41 -5.06 14.25
N ASP A 30 10.19 -5.29 15.31
CA ASP A 30 11.36 -4.46 15.60
C ASP A 30 12.38 -4.44 14.45
N ALA A 31 12.56 -5.57 13.77
CA ALA A 31 13.42 -5.64 12.59
C ALA A 31 12.88 -4.79 11.41
N ALA A 32 11.55 -4.78 11.21
CA ALA A 32 10.91 -3.92 10.21
C ALA A 32 10.89 -2.45 10.60
N ARG A 33 10.74 -2.12 11.90
CA ARG A 33 10.89 -0.76 12.41
C ARG A 33 12.32 -0.25 12.21
N LEU A 34 13.33 -1.05 12.53
CA LEU A 34 14.73 -0.66 12.37
C LEU A 34 15.06 -0.21 10.94
N LEU A 35 14.57 -0.93 9.93
CA LEU A 35 14.75 -0.56 8.52
C LEU A 35 13.89 0.65 8.11
N LYS A 36 12.70 0.80 8.69
CA LYS A 36 11.85 1.98 8.48
C LYS A 36 12.55 3.24 9.02
N ASP A 37 13.08 3.17 10.22
CA ASP A 37 13.60 4.33 10.95
C ASP A 37 15.04 4.69 10.55
N ASN A 38 15.74 3.78 9.84
CA ASN A 38 17.13 3.98 9.40
C ASN A 38 17.28 3.71 7.90
N PRO A 39 17.00 4.70 7.03
CA PRO A 39 17.12 4.55 5.58
C PRO A 39 18.52 4.14 5.08
N SER A 40 19.58 4.43 5.85
CA SER A 40 20.94 4.00 5.54
C SER A 40 21.14 2.48 5.55
N LEU A 41 20.24 1.72 6.18
CA LEU A 41 20.26 0.26 6.18
C LEU A 41 19.49 -0.36 5.00
N GLN A 42 18.81 0.47 4.20
CA GLN A 42 18.03 0.02 3.05
C GLN A 42 18.95 -0.24 1.86
N ASP A 43 18.57 -1.22 1.05
CA ASP A 43 19.31 -1.59 -0.15
C ASP A 43 19.21 -0.49 -1.23
N GLN A 44 20.35 0.02 -1.66
CA GLN A 44 20.47 1.09 -2.66
C GLN A 44 20.85 0.56 -4.07
N HIS A 45 20.99 -0.76 -4.25
CA HIS A 45 21.33 -1.33 -5.55
C HIS A 45 20.23 -1.12 -6.58
N ALA A 46 20.58 -0.99 -7.86
CA ALA A 46 19.58 -0.85 -8.91
C ALA A 46 18.66 -2.10 -8.98
N PRO A 47 17.35 -1.93 -9.20
CA PRO A 47 16.42 -3.05 -9.42
C PRO A 47 16.89 -3.96 -10.55
N VAL A 48 16.85 -5.28 -10.33
CA VAL A 48 17.23 -6.28 -11.34
C VAL A 48 16.01 -7.00 -11.91
N LYS A 49 16.18 -7.56 -13.11
CA LYS A 49 15.15 -8.34 -13.82
C LYS A 49 14.67 -9.52 -12.99
N GLU A 50 13.37 -9.82 -13.08
CA GLU A 50 12.74 -10.95 -12.37
C GLU A 50 13.46 -12.28 -12.62
N ALA A 51 13.94 -12.54 -13.84
CA ALA A 51 14.68 -13.76 -14.17
C ALA A 51 15.94 -13.95 -13.31
N VAL A 52 16.63 -12.86 -12.96
CA VAL A 52 17.81 -12.90 -12.08
C VAL A 52 17.38 -13.17 -10.64
N VAL A 53 16.32 -12.50 -10.17
CA VAL A 53 15.75 -12.72 -8.84
C VAL A 53 15.31 -14.18 -8.67
N LYS A 54 14.64 -14.74 -9.68
CA LYS A 54 14.19 -16.14 -9.71
C LYS A 54 15.36 -17.13 -9.68
N GLN A 55 16.42 -16.86 -10.44
CA GLN A 55 17.60 -17.73 -10.45
C GLN A 55 18.31 -17.74 -9.09
N ASN A 56 18.42 -16.58 -8.44
CA ASN A 56 18.97 -16.46 -7.09
C ASN A 56 18.11 -17.22 -6.07
N ALA A 57 16.79 -17.06 -6.12
CA ALA A 57 15.83 -17.78 -5.29
C ALA A 57 15.97 -19.31 -5.43
N LEU A 58 16.02 -19.82 -6.66
CA LEU A 58 16.22 -21.26 -6.94
C LEU A 58 17.54 -21.78 -6.35
N THR A 59 18.59 -20.97 -6.40
CA THR A 59 19.89 -21.34 -5.83
C THR A 59 19.81 -21.48 -4.31
N VAL A 60 19.19 -20.50 -3.64
CA VAL A 60 18.97 -20.52 -2.18
C VAL A 60 18.14 -21.73 -1.76
N ILE A 61 17.05 -22.04 -2.47
CA ILE A 61 16.18 -23.19 -2.17
C ILE A 61 16.93 -24.50 -2.28
N ARG A 62 17.70 -24.69 -3.35
CA ARG A 62 18.51 -25.90 -3.56
C ARG A 62 19.57 -26.05 -2.47
N MET A 63 20.24 -24.96 -2.09
CA MET A 63 21.27 -24.99 -1.05
C MET A 63 20.73 -25.43 0.31
N ARG A 64 19.50 -25.03 0.66
CA ARG A 64 18.87 -25.46 1.93
C ARG A 64 18.15 -26.82 1.86
N GLY A 65 18.01 -27.41 0.68
CA GLY A 65 17.23 -28.65 0.49
C GLY A 65 15.71 -28.45 0.50
N GLY A 66 15.23 -27.29 0.02
CA GLY A 66 13.82 -27.00 -0.18
C GLY A 66 13.29 -27.50 -1.54
N ASP A 67 12.00 -27.25 -1.81
CA ASP A 67 11.33 -27.70 -3.02
C ASP A 67 11.39 -26.63 -4.13
N ALA A 68 12.33 -26.79 -5.06
CA ALA A 68 12.47 -25.87 -6.21
C ALA A 68 11.32 -25.98 -7.24
N SER A 69 10.44 -26.98 -7.12
CA SER A 69 9.24 -27.13 -7.96
C SER A 69 8.02 -26.42 -7.36
N ASP A 70 8.03 -26.16 -6.05
CA ASP A 70 7.01 -25.37 -5.36
C ASP A 70 7.16 -23.88 -5.72
N ARG A 71 6.27 -23.41 -6.60
CA ARG A 71 6.26 -22.02 -7.08
C ARG A 71 6.07 -21.02 -5.95
N THR A 72 5.34 -21.38 -4.90
CA THR A 72 5.11 -20.50 -3.74
C THR A 72 6.37 -20.43 -2.88
N GLU A 73 7.06 -21.54 -2.64
CA GLU A 73 8.35 -21.53 -1.96
C GLU A 73 9.39 -20.69 -2.73
N VAL A 74 9.45 -20.87 -4.05
CA VAL A 74 10.31 -20.09 -4.96
C VAL A 74 10.00 -18.60 -4.88
N ALA A 75 8.73 -18.20 -4.99
CA ALA A 75 8.34 -16.81 -4.87
C ALA A 75 8.65 -16.22 -3.48
N GLY A 76 8.57 -17.02 -2.41
CA GLY A 76 8.93 -16.59 -1.07
C GLY A 76 10.40 -16.16 -0.91
N GLU A 77 11.30 -16.67 -1.75
CA GLU A 77 12.71 -16.27 -1.81
C GLU A 77 13.01 -15.12 -2.75
N TYR A 78 12.02 -14.62 -3.50
CA TYR A 78 12.25 -13.45 -4.35
C TYR A 78 12.62 -12.25 -3.47
N ILE A 79 13.71 -11.58 -3.84
CA ILE A 79 14.16 -10.37 -3.16
C ILE A 79 13.39 -9.17 -3.71
N LEU A 80 12.78 -8.39 -2.82
CA LEU A 80 12.11 -7.13 -3.13
C LEU A 80 13.07 -6.19 -3.86
N GLN A 81 12.64 -5.70 -5.02
CA GLN A 81 13.38 -4.75 -5.84
C GLN A 81 12.88 -3.31 -5.67
N PHE A 82 11.98 -3.06 -4.71
CA PHE A 82 11.30 -1.77 -4.51
C PHE A 82 11.08 -1.47 -3.02
N GLY A 83 10.81 -0.18 -2.74
CA GLY A 83 10.37 0.33 -1.43
C GLY A 83 11.40 0.20 -0.31
N LYS A 84 11.01 0.64 0.88
CA LYS A 84 11.87 0.65 2.09
C LYS A 84 12.39 -0.72 2.56
N TYR A 85 11.78 -1.81 2.09
CA TYR A 85 12.18 -3.19 2.40
C TYR A 85 12.94 -3.87 1.25
N LYS A 86 13.41 -3.10 0.27
CA LYS A 86 14.28 -3.60 -0.79
C LYS A 86 15.47 -4.38 -0.20
N GLY A 87 15.81 -5.48 -0.86
CA GLY A 87 16.83 -6.41 -0.38
C GLY A 87 16.30 -7.48 0.60
N LYS A 88 15.05 -7.39 1.07
CA LYS A 88 14.39 -8.47 1.84
C LYS A 88 13.60 -9.40 0.94
N SER A 89 13.41 -10.66 1.37
CA SER A 89 12.60 -11.60 0.60
C SER A 89 11.10 -11.31 0.73
N PHE A 90 10.30 -11.78 -0.22
CA PHE A 90 8.85 -11.68 -0.16
C PHE A 90 8.28 -12.34 1.09
N ARG A 91 8.80 -13.53 1.46
CA ARG A 91 8.44 -14.17 2.73
C ARG A 91 8.76 -13.27 3.92
N TRP A 92 9.96 -12.68 3.96
CA TRP A 92 10.35 -11.83 5.07
C TRP A 92 9.36 -10.68 5.29
N LEU A 93 8.89 -10.03 4.22
CA LEU A 93 7.91 -8.94 4.34
C LEU A 93 6.58 -9.43 4.92
N LEU A 94 6.03 -10.56 4.46
CA LEU A 94 4.80 -11.13 5.01
C LEU A 94 4.91 -11.53 6.48
N GLU A 95 6.10 -11.93 6.93
CA GLU A 95 6.34 -12.29 8.33
C GLU A 95 6.53 -11.04 9.22
N ASN A 96 7.05 -9.95 8.65
CA ASN A 96 7.54 -8.80 9.44
C ASN A 96 6.67 -7.54 9.36
N ASP A 97 5.92 -7.31 8.28
CA ASP A 97 5.05 -6.13 8.13
C ASP A 97 3.88 -6.40 7.16
N ILE A 98 2.81 -7.00 7.72
CA ILE A 98 1.57 -7.25 6.98
C ILE A 98 0.83 -5.93 6.71
N GLY A 99 0.95 -4.92 7.58
CA GLY A 99 0.34 -3.62 7.38
C GLY A 99 0.84 -2.94 6.10
N TYR A 100 2.15 -3.00 5.84
CA TYR A 100 2.72 -2.53 4.58
C TYR A 100 2.25 -3.34 3.38
N THR A 101 2.10 -4.66 3.54
CA THR A 101 1.52 -5.52 2.48
C THR A 101 0.09 -5.09 2.12
N MET A 102 -0.76 -4.85 3.13
CA MET A 102 -2.14 -4.37 2.94
C MET A 102 -2.20 -2.98 2.30
N TYR A 103 -1.29 -2.09 2.70
CA TYR A 103 -1.11 -0.79 2.06
C TYR A 103 -0.81 -0.93 0.57
N LEU A 104 0.17 -1.77 0.19
CA LEU A 104 0.53 -1.98 -1.21
C LEU A 104 -0.62 -2.56 -2.04
N ILE A 105 -1.34 -3.56 -1.52
CA ILE A 105 -2.53 -4.14 -2.17
C ILE A 105 -3.60 -3.07 -2.40
N THR A 106 -3.86 -2.24 -1.39
CA THR A 106 -4.89 -1.19 -1.46
C THR A 106 -4.49 -0.07 -2.40
N ASN A 107 -3.23 0.35 -2.37
CA ASN A 107 -2.72 1.39 -3.26
C ASN A 107 -2.77 0.94 -4.73
N GLN A 108 -2.33 -0.29 -5.01
CA GLN A 108 -2.40 -0.85 -6.36
C GLN A 108 -3.83 -0.87 -6.92
N GLN A 109 -4.83 -1.24 -6.09
CA GLN A 109 -6.24 -1.22 -6.51
C GLN A 109 -6.77 0.20 -6.77
N LYS A 110 -6.32 1.19 -6.00
CA LYS A 110 -6.68 2.59 -6.22
C LYS A 110 -6.11 3.12 -7.53
N GLU A 111 -4.85 2.81 -7.84
CA GLU A 111 -4.20 3.17 -9.10
C GLU A 111 -4.92 2.56 -10.30
N GLU A 112 -5.26 1.27 -10.22
CA GLU A 112 -6.03 0.56 -11.25
C GLU A 112 -7.41 1.18 -11.47
N ALA A 113 -8.14 1.47 -10.38
CA ALA A 113 -9.45 2.10 -10.45
C ALA A 113 -9.40 3.53 -11.01
N ALA A 114 -8.31 4.26 -10.76
CA ALA A 114 -8.07 5.60 -11.30
C ALA A 114 -7.59 5.59 -12.76
N GLY A 115 -7.34 4.41 -13.35
CA GLY A 115 -6.76 4.30 -14.69
C GLY A 115 -5.31 4.81 -14.76
N LEU A 116 -4.63 4.97 -13.62
CA LEU A 116 -3.27 5.49 -13.52
C LEU A 116 -2.21 4.37 -13.62
N PHE A 117 -2.60 3.20 -14.10
CA PHE A 117 -1.74 2.01 -14.21
C PHE A 117 -0.73 2.18 -15.35
N MET A 118 0.36 2.92 -15.10
CA MET A 118 1.31 3.32 -16.14
C MET A 118 2.77 3.37 -15.62
N ALA A 119 3.20 2.37 -14.86
CA ALA A 119 4.61 2.23 -14.49
C ALA A 119 5.19 0.96 -15.12
N GLU A 120 6.30 1.12 -15.84
CA GLU A 120 7.06 0.03 -16.47
C GLU A 120 8.44 -0.05 -15.82
N GLY A 121 8.96 -1.26 -15.60
CA GLY A 121 10.30 -1.48 -15.05
C GLY A 121 10.37 -2.50 -13.93
N HIS A 122 11.59 -2.91 -13.59
CA HIS A 122 11.84 -4.06 -12.70
C HIS A 122 11.30 -3.89 -11.28
N SER A 123 11.25 -2.66 -10.76
CA SER A 123 10.60 -2.37 -9.48
C SER A 123 9.10 -2.66 -9.52
N LYS A 124 8.42 -2.30 -10.61
CA LYS A 124 6.98 -2.56 -10.79
C LYS A 124 6.74 -4.05 -11.03
N ASP A 125 7.57 -4.72 -11.83
CA ASP A 125 7.50 -6.18 -12.03
C ASP A 125 7.64 -6.92 -10.68
N SER A 126 8.56 -6.47 -9.83
CA SER A 126 8.75 -6.99 -8.49
C SER A 126 7.54 -6.71 -7.58
N LEU A 127 6.91 -5.53 -7.67
CA LEU A 127 5.69 -5.21 -6.92
C LEU A 127 4.55 -6.15 -7.33
N LEU A 128 4.30 -6.30 -8.62
CA LEU A 128 3.22 -7.16 -9.13
C LEU A 128 3.46 -8.63 -8.76
N SER A 129 4.72 -9.10 -8.84
CA SER A 129 5.10 -10.44 -8.39
C SER A 129 4.85 -10.63 -6.90
N PHE A 130 5.19 -9.63 -6.08
CA PHE A 130 4.94 -9.66 -4.64
C PHE A 130 3.44 -9.69 -4.32
N LEU A 131 2.64 -8.87 -5.00
CA LEU A 131 1.18 -8.84 -4.78
C LEU A 131 0.52 -10.16 -5.18
N SER A 132 0.93 -10.75 -6.31
CA SER A 132 0.49 -12.09 -6.73
C SER A 132 0.84 -13.15 -5.69
N TYR A 133 2.06 -13.12 -5.16
CA TYR A 133 2.50 -13.99 -4.08
C TYR A 133 1.70 -13.79 -2.79
N ALA A 134 1.55 -12.55 -2.32
CA ALA A 134 0.81 -12.24 -1.09
C ALA A 134 -0.67 -12.67 -1.16
N LEU A 135 -1.32 -12.43 -2.31
CA LEU A 135 -2.72 -12.80 -2.53
C LEU A 135 -2.93 -14.31 -2.69
N SER A 136 -1.86 -15.10 -2.88
CA SER A 136 -1.97 -16.56 -2.88
C SER A 136 -2.29 -17.16 -1.51
N PHE A 137 -2.11 -16.40 -0.42
CA PHE A 137 -2.38 -16.84 0.94
C PHE A 137 -3.81 -16.51 1.38
N GLY A 138 -4.53 -17.51 1.90
CA GLY A 138 -5.90 -17.36 2.39
C GLY A 138 -6.02 -16.38 3.56
N GLU A 139 -4.98 -16.27 4.39
CA GLU A 139 -4.91 -15.34 5.51
C GLU A 139 -4.92 -13.87 5.04
N ILE A 140 -4.19 -13.57 3.96
CA ILE A 140 -4.14 -12.22 3.38
C ILE A 140 -5.47 -11.88 2.71
N GLN A 141 -6.06 -12.81 1.95
CA GLN A 141 -7.39 -12.61 1.35
C GLN A 141 -8.45 -12.37 2.42
N SER A 142 -8.44 -13.17 3.49
CA SER A 142 -9.38 -13.01 4.62
C SER A 142 -9.24 -11.65 5.30
N LEU A 143 -8.01 -11.17 5.48
CA LEU A 143 -7.76 -9.85 6.05
C LEU A 143 -8.27 -8.73 5.14
N LYS A 144 -7.97 -8.82 3.84
CA LYS A 144 -8.47 -7.87 2.83
C LYS A 144 -10.00 -7.78 2.85
N ASP A 145 -10.69 -8.92 2.87
CA ASP A 145 -12.14 -8.97 2.91
C ASP A 145 -12.70 -8.39 4.22
N TYR A 146 -12.03 -8.65 5.34
CA TYR A 146 -12.38 -8.08 6.64
C TYR A 146 -12.24 -6.55 6.64
N GLU A 147 -11.17 -6.01 6.09
CA GLU A 147 -10.96 -4.56 6.01
C GLU A 147 -11.92 -3.86 5.06
N ALA A 148 -12.26 -4.49 3.94
CA ALA A 148 -13.31 -4.00 3.04
C ALA A 148 -14.65 -3.94 3.77
N LYS A 149 -15.04 -5.01 4.49
CA LYS A 149 -16.27 -5.05 5.30
C LYS A 149 -16.23 -4.01 6.43
N LYS A 150 -15.11 -3.90 7.16
CA LYS A 150 -14.92 -2.90 8.22
C LYS A 150 -15.09 -1.49 7.66
N THR A 151 -14.50 -1.19 6.51
CA THR A 151 -14.62 0.12 5.86
C THR A 151 -16.06 0.42 5.49
N VAL A 152 -16.81 -0.55 4.96
CA VAL A 152 -18.24 -0.39 4.66
C VAL A 152 -19.06 -0.19 5.95
N VAL A 153 -18.77 -0.95 7.01
CA VAL A 153 -19.46 -0.81 8.30
C VAL A 153 -19.14 0.54 8.93
N VAL A 154 -17.89 0.99 8.91
CA VAL A 154 -17.48 2.31 9.44
C VAL A 154 -18.07 3.44 8.59
N ALA A 155 -18.08 3.33 7.26
CA ALA A 155 -18.76 4.31 6.41
C ALA A 155 -20.28 4.36 6.66
N ALA A 156 -20.88 3.22 7.01
CA ALA A 156 -22.28 3.15 7.45
C ALA A 156 -22.48 3.60 8.91
N ALA A 157 -21.42 3.60 9.72
CA ALA A 157 -21.41 3.92 11.15
C ALA A 157 -20.75 5.27 11.48
N VAL A 158 -20.38 6.09 10.48
CA VAL A 158 -20.29 7.54 10.68
C VAL A 158 -21.66 7.91 11.21
N SER A 159 -21.72 8.21 12.50
CA SER A 159 -22.94 8.57 13.20
C SER A 159 -23.72 9.53 12.32
N GLU A 160 -25.02 9.32 12.10
CA GLU A 160 -25.85 10.21 11.24
C GLU A 160 -25.61 11.69 11.58
N ASP A 161 -25.34 11.98 12.86
CA ASP A 161 -24.93 13.29 13.38
C ASP A 161 -23.66 13.91 12.75
N GLU A 162 -22.64 13.12 12.42
CA GLU A 162 -21.35 13.60 11.88
C GLU A 162 -21.35 13.76 10.35
N GLN A 163 -22.42 13.34 9.69
CA GLN A 163 -22.56 13.48 8.26
C GLN A 163 -22.61 14.96 7.86
N LEU A 164 -21.86 15.36 6.83
CA LEU A 164 -21.92 16.73 6.31
C LEU A 164 -23.20 16.97 5.52
N VAL A 165 -23.74 18.19 5.60
CA VAL A 165 -24.86 18.65 4.76
C VAL A 165 -24.46 18.54 3.29
N GLY A 166 -23.27 19.02 2.92
CA GLY A 166 -22.71 18.86 1.58
C GLY A 166 -23.45 19.59 0.45
N PHE A 167 -24.33 20.55 0.77
CA PHE A 167 -24.99 21.45 -0.19
C PHE A 167 -25.36 22.80 0.46
N GLY A 168 -25.55 23.83 -0.36
CA GLY A 168 -25.94 25.16 0.10
C GLY A 168 -24.89 25.89 0.94
N ASN A 169 -25.32 26.95 1.63
CA ASN A 169 -24.47 27.78 2.50
C ASN A 169 -23.97 27.06 3.77
N ARG A 170 -24.59 25.93 4.14
CA ARG A 170 -24.18 25.09 5.28
C ARG A 170 -23.52 23.79 4.85
N ALA A 171 -22.97 23.71 3.63
CA ALA A 171 -22.37 22.48 3.10
C ALA A 171 -21.24 21.90 3.97
N LYS A 172 -20.54 22.75 4.73
CA LYS A 172 -19.43 22.37 5.63
C LYS A 172 -19.89 22.00 7.04
N ASN A 173 -21.17 22.19 7.36
CA ASN A 173 -21.71 21.82 8.67
C ASN A 173 -22.09 20.35 8.71
N THR A 174 -21.97 19.75 9.89
CA THR A 174 -22.49 18.42 10.18
C THR A 174 -24.00 18.47 10.40
N TRP A 175 -24.67 17.33 10.31
CA TRP A 175 -26.10 17.23 10.61
C TRP A 175 -26.39 17.55 12.09
N ARG A 176 -25.45 17.24 13.00
CA ARG A 176 -25.47 17.69 14.40
C ARG A 176 -25.42 19.20 14.51
N ASP A 177 -24.51 19.87 13.81
CA ASP A 177 -24.43 21.33 13.82
C ASP A 177 -25.77 21.96 13.43
N ILE A 178 -26.45 21.40 12.41
CA ILE A 178 -27.77 21.86 11.96
C ILE A 178 -28.85 21.65 13.03
N TRP A 179 -28.77 20.55 13.78
CA TRP A 179 -29.71 20.24 14.86
C TRP A 179 -29.49 21.12 16.09
N ASP A 180 -28.23 21.34 16.45
CA ASP A 180 -27.83 22.14 17.61
C ASP A 180 -28.07 23.63 17.36
N SER A 181 -27.88 24.11 16.12
CA SER A 181 -28.15 25.49 15.71
C SER A 181 -29.59 25.75 15.24
N ARG A 182 -30.55 24.84 15.51
CA ARG A 182 -31.91 24.88 14.93
C ARG A 182 -32.71 26.15 15.20
N ASP A 183 -32.34 26.90 16.24
CA ASP A 183 -32.98 28.15 16.63
C ASP A 183 -32.78 29.27 15.57
N ASP A 184 -31.83 29.08 14.65
CA ASP A 184 -31.59 29.98 13.51
C ASP A 184 -32.64 29.87 12.38
N GLY A 185 -33.58 28.91 12.48
CA GLY A 185 -34.64 28.67 11.51
C GLY A 185 -34.25 27.84 10.27
N TYR A 186 -32.97 27.48 10.10
CA TYR A 186 -32.50 26.68 8.96
C TYR A 186 -33.07 25.26 8.99
N ALA A 187 -33.05 24.61 10.14
CA ALA A 187 -33.63 23.28 10.31
C ALA A 187 -35.15 23.26 9.98
N ALA A 188 -35.88 24.28 10.46
CA ALA A 188 -37.32 24.43 10.18
C ALA A 188 -37.61 24.67 8.69
N PHE A 189 -36.73 25.40 8.00
CA PHE A 189 -36.79 25.59 6.56
C PHE A 189 -36.61 24.27 5.80
N ILE A 190 -35.59 23.48 6.13
CA ILE A 190 -35.32 22.19 5.47
C ILE A 190 -36.49 21.21 5.69
N VAL A 191 -37.05 21.14 6.90
CA VAL A 191 -38.18 20.25 7.20
C VAL A 191 -39.42 20.58 6.38
N LYS A 192 -39.67 21.86 6.06
CA LYS A 192 -40.83 22.32 5.28
C LYS A 192 -40.65 22.22 3.75
N LYS A 193 -39.44 22.02 3.25
CA LYS A 193 -39.18 21.99 1.80
C LYS A 193 -39.60 20.66 1.18
N LYS A 194 -40.11 20.71 -0.05
CA LYS A 194 -40.31 19.51 -0.88
C LYS A 194 -38.95 19.07 -1.40
N CYS A 195 -38.51 17.88 -0.99
CA CYS A 195 -37.24 17.30 -1.42
C CYS A 195 -37.50 16.12 -2.38
N ALA A 196 -36.72 16.03 -3.45
CA ALA A 196 -36.73 14.85 -4.29
C ALA A 196 -36.10 13.67 -3.54
N ALA A 197 -36.75 12.50 -3.61
CA ALA A 197 -36.29 11.29 -2.92
C ALA A 197 -34.84 10.94 -3.33
N GLY A 198 -34.05 10.49 -2.34
CA GLY A 198 -32.66 10.09 -2.55
C GLY A 198 -31.64 11.24 -2.59
N THR A 199 -32.06 12.51 -2.64
CA THR A 199 -31.14 13.66 -2.60
C THR A 199 -30.52 13.87 -1.21
N ARG A 200 -29.38 14.58 -1.15
CA ARG A 200 -28.74 14.96 0.13
C ARG A 200 -29.68 15.77 1.03
N MET A 201 -30.49 16.65 0.43
CA MET A 201 -31.49 17.45 1.14
C MET A 201 -32.62 16.59 1.73
N HIS A 202 -33.10 15.59 0.99
CA HIS A 202 -34.08 14.61 1.48
C HIS A 202 -33.53 13.79 2.65
N ARG A 203 -32.26 13.40 2.61
CA ARG A 203 -31.60 12.66 3.72
C ARG A 203 -31.46 13.51 4.99
N LEU A 204 -31.02 14.77 4.86
CA LEU A 204 -30.98 15.71 5.99
C LEU A 204 -32.39 15.97 6.56
N GLN A 205 -33.40 16.10 5.70
CA GLN A 205 -34.79 16.27 6.12
C GLN A 205 -35.30 15.09 6.96
N GLN A 206 -34.99 13.85 6.54
CA GLN A 206 -35.35 12.64 7.30
C GLN A 206 -34.69 12.59 8.68
N TYR A 207 -33.41 12.94 8.76
CA TYR A 207 -32.69 13.05 10.04
C TYR A 207 -33.35 14.05 11.00
N LEU A 208 -33.68 15.26 10.51
CA LEU A 208 -34.32 16.29 11.32
C LEU A 208 -35.73 15.87 11.79
N GLN A 209 -36.50 15.20 10.93
CA GLN A 209 -37.82 14.67 11.28
C GLN A 209 -37.72 13.57 12.35
N LYS A 210 -36.74 12.67 12.24
CA LYS A 210 -36.46 11.61 13.21
C LYS A 210 -36.07 12.17 14.59
N LYS A 211 -35.34 13.29 14.63
CA LYS A 211 -34.98 13.97 15.88
C LYS A 211 -36.14 14.78 16.49
N LEU A 212 -37.06 15.30 15.68
CA LEU A 212 -38.26 16.01 16.15
C LEU A 212 -39.32 15.06 16.71
N HIS A 213 -39.44 13.87 16.13
CA HIS A 213 -40.35 12.82 16.56
C HIS A 213 -39.57 11.54 16.84
N PRO A 214 -38.81 11.49 17.95
CA PRO A 214 -38.16 10.25 18.35
C PRO A 214 -39.24 9.18 18.60
N PRO A 215 -39.09 7.95 18.09
CA PRO A 215 -39.97 6.86 18.49
C PRO A 215 -39.90 6.74 20.01
N SER A 216 -41.06 6.66 20.67
CA SER A 216 -41.14 6.57 22.13
C SER A 216 -40.22 5.46 22.64
N GLY A 217 -39.13 5.83 23.34
CA GLY A 217 -38.34 4.87 24.11
C GLY A 217 -36.81 4.82 23.92
N SER A 218 -36.11 5.86 23.46
CA SER A 218 -34.63 5.84 23.47
C SER A 218 -34.03 7.09 24.11
N THR A 219 -33.88 7.05 25.43
CA THR A 219 -32.99 7.94 26.19
C THR A 219 -31.57 7.45 25.97
N THR A 220 -30.80 8.09 25.09
CA THR A 220 -29.38 7.78 24.93
C THR A 220 -28.59 8.55 25.99
N THR A 221 -28.32 7.89 27.11
CA THR A 221 -27.31 8.33 28.08
C THR A 221 -25.92 8.10 27.46
N HIS A 222 -25.12 9.16 27.33
CA HIS A 222 -23.76 9.11 26.81
C HIS A 222 -22.81 8.41 27.80
N PRO A 223 -21.94 7.50 27.33
CA PRO A 223 -20.60 7.36 27.89
C PRO A 223 -19.63 8.19 27.06
N SER A 224 -18.89 9.06 27.75
CA SER A 224 -17.69 9.71 27.22
C SER A 224 -16.65 8.64 26.89
N LEU A 225 -16.30 8.50 25.61
CA LEU A 225 -15.17 7.70 25.15
C LEU A 225 -14.20 8.64 24.45
N ALA A 226 -13.01 8.74 25.03
CA ALA A 226 -11.88 9.49 24.52
C ALA A 226 -11.50 9.04 23.08
N PRO A 227 -10.90 9.92 22.27
CA PRO A 227 -10.56 9.58 20.90
C PRO A 227 -9.45 8.53 20.88
N ALA A 228 -9.75 7.35 20.36
CA ALA A 228 -8.72 6.43 19.92
C ALA A 228 -7.97 7.09 18.75
N GLU A 229 -6.67 7.28 18.92
CA GLU A 229 -5.78 7.82 17.90
C GLU A 229 -5.98 7.06 16.58
N ALA A 230 -6.49 7.78 15.58
CA ALA A 230 -6.50 7.31 14.22
C ALA A 230 -5.04 7.11 13.80
N MET A 231 -4.61 5.85 13.72
CA MET A 231 -3.31 5.52 13.16
C MET A 231 -3.25 6.02 11.71
N GLY A 232 -2.62 7.18 11.53
CA GLY A 232 -2.23 7.69 10.23
C GLY A 232 -1.23 6.71 9.63
N MET A 233 -1.57 6.12 8.49
CA MET A 233 -0.58 5.43 7.67
C MET A 233 0.24 6.51 6.97
N ASP A 234 1.47 6.74 7.44
CA ASP A 234 2.41 7.68 6.85
C ASP A 234 2.63 7.33 5.37
N ARG A 235 2.49 8.33 4.49
CA ARG A 235 2.70 8.21 3.04
C ARG A 235 4.17 7.91 2.76
N ASP A 236 4.44 6.92 1.91
CA ASP A 236 5.78 6.53 1.48
C ASP A 236 6.16 7.38 0.24
N GLU A 237 6.66 8.60 0.51
CA GLU A 237 7.00 9.60 -0.51
C GLU A 237 8.04 9.07 -1.52
N GLU A 238 8.94 8.17 -1.11
CA GLU A 238 9.96 7.58 -1.97
C GLU A 238 9.37 6.58 -2.97
N LEU A 239 8.36 5.78 -2.56
CA LEU A 239 7.59 4.95 -3.48
C LEU A 239 6.80 5.81 -4.47
N GLU A 240 6.10 6.85 -3.99
CA GLU A 240 5.38 7.79 -4.85
C GLU A 240 6.31 8.46 -5.87
N GLN A 241 7.52 8.85 -5.44
CA GLN A 241 8.51 9.50 -6.29
C GLN A 241 9.17 8.54 -7.28
N ALA A 242 9.44 7.29 -6.88
CA ALA A 242 9.94 6.23 -7.77
C ALA A 242 8.91 5.79 -8.82
N MET A 243 7.62 5.94 -8.54
CA MET A 243 6.54 5.71 -9.52
C MET A 243 6.36 6.89 -10.49
N LEU A 244 6.74 8.11 -10.10
CA LEU A 244 6.65 9.31 -10.93
C LEU A 244 7.86 9.51 -11.87
N SER A 245 9.02 8.90 -11.59
CA SER A 245 10.28 9.23 -12.29
C SER A 245 10.62 8.39 -13.53
N ILE A 246 9.68 7.62 -14.08
CA ILE A 246 9.95 6.78 -15.26
C ILE A 246 9.06 7.22 -16.43
N SER A 247 9.45 8.32 -17.06
CA SER A 247 9.08 8.62 -18.45
C SER A 247 10.35 8.72 -19.28
N PRO A 248 10.38 8.14 -20.50
CA PRO A 248 11.54 8.23 -21.37
C PRO A 248 11.64 9.67 -21.89
N SER A 249 12.58 10.45 -21.35
CA SER A 249 12.99 11.68 -22.01
C SER A 249 13.58 11.30 -23.36
N LYS A 250 12.79 11.59 -24.40
CA LYS A 250 13.20 11.54 -25.80
C LYS A 250 14.53 12.28 -25.95
N HIS A 251 15.52 11.51 -26.37
CA HIS A 251 16.69 11.87 -27.17
C HIS A 251 16.68 13.33 -27.65
N VAL A 252 17.42 14.20 -26.95
CA VAL A 252 17.93 15.44 -27.55
C VAL A 252 19.34 15.11 -28.02
N GLN A 253 19.48 14.94 -29.33
CA GLN A 253 20.76 14.98 -30.01
C GLN A 253 21.38 16.35 -29.75
N SER A 254 22.42 16.41 -28.93
CA SER A 254 23.40 17.50 -28.96
C SER A 254 24.64 16.98 -29.67
N SER A 255 24.67 17.21 -30.99
CA SER A 255 25.91 17.28 -31.75
C SER A 255 26.81 18.33 -31.09
N VAL A 256 27.90 17.88 -30.45
CA VAL A 256 28.95 18.79 -29.99
C VAL A 256 30.22 18.47 -30.75
N SER A 257 30.64 19.50 -31.48
CA SER A 257 31.80 19.62 -32.34
C SER A 257 33.11 19.22 -31.67
N ALA A 258 33.99 18.62 -32.48
CA ALA A 258 35.36 18.28 -32.13
C ALA A 258 36.21 19.53 -31.79
N PRO A 259 37.19 19.44 -30.87
CA PRO A 259 38.23 20.45 -30.72
C PRO A 259 39.46 20.12 -31.57
N PRO A 260 40.24 21.12 -32.01
CA PRO A 260 41.45 20.90 -32.79
C PRO A 260 42.60 20.41 -31.91
N SER A 261 43.29 19.38 -32.39
CA SER A 261 44.49 18.79 -31.82
C SER A 261 45.70 19.70 -32.01
N SER A 262 46.20 20.26 -30.92
CA SER A 262 47.50 20.94 -30.83
C SER A 262 48.62 19.91 -30.69
N SER A 263 49.51 19.92 -31.67
CA SER A 263 50.75 19.16 -31.74
C SER A 263 51.77 19.59 -30.67
N ALA A 264 52.23 18.64 -29.84
CA ALA A 264 53.46 18.78 -29.07
C ALA A 264 54.12 17.40 -28.91
N SER A 265 55.14 17.14 -29.74
CA SER A 265 56.04 15.99 -29.62
C SER A 265 57.11 16.25 -28.55
N PRO A 266 57.56 15.22 -27.83
CA PRO A 266 59.00 15.09 -27.54
C PRO A 266 59.47 13.61 -27.66
N PRO A 267 60.75 13.26 -27.41
CA PRO A 267 61.72 12.96 -28.47
C PRO A 267 62.07 11.46 -28.58
N GLN A 268 62.54 11.06 -29.76
CA GLN A 268 63.20 9.78 -30.01
C GLN A 268 64.54 9.65 -29.27
N ALA A 269 64.82 8.46 -28.74
CA ALA A 269 65.92 7.55 -29.15
C ALA A 269 66.08 6.39 -28.11
N PRO A 270 66.96 5.39 -28.31
CA PRO A 270 66.84 4.33 -29.32
C PRO A 270 67.10 2.92 -28.71
N ARG A 271 66.77 1.84 -29.44
CA ARG A 271 67.33 0.45 -29.41
C ARG A 271 66.22 -0.52 -29.84
N ARG A 272 66.42 -1.60 -30.60
CA ARG A 272 67.63 -2.37 -30.95
C ARG A 272 67.30 -3.27 -32.16
N LYS A 273 68.31 -3.50 -33.01
CA LYS A 273 68.34 -4.52 -34.08
C LYS A 273 68.08 -5.93 -33.56
N ARG A 274 67.38 -6.73 -34.38
CA ARG A 274 67.56 -8.16 -34.72
C ARG A 274 66.26 -8.60 -35.44
N GLY A 275 66.25 -9.19 -36.62
CA GLY A 275 67.26 -9.55 -37.61
C GLY A 275 66.53 -9.84 -38.92
#